data_AF-A0A4R4Y1Z0-F1
#
_entry.id   AF-A0A4R4Y1Z0-F1
#
_cell.length_a   1.000
_cell.length_b   1.000
_cell.length_c   1.000
_cell.angle_alpha   90.00
_cell.angle_beta   90.00
_cell.angle_gamma   90.00
#
_symmetry.space_group_name_H-M   'P 1'
#
loop_
_entity.id
_entity.type
_entity.pdbx_description
1 polymer ?
#
loop_
_entity_poly.entity_id
_entity_poly.type
_entity_poly.pdbx_seq_one_letter_code
_entity_poly.pdbx_strand_id
1 'polypeptide(L)'
;MPVRPWSPEDLGRPTDGTWADVAFGLGETYEREGDLEQAAGWFRRAAESGRADAALRLGAVLGLLADADSAADSAEDLLAEATRWLSGAQDATTPDAIELITDMLNRQLRQAARRGLEPAPTG
;
A
#
# COMPACT_ATOMS: atom_id res chain seq x y z
N MET A 1 -13.14 28.41 9.22
CA MET A 1 -13.85 27.71 8.13
C MET A 1 -13.72 26.22 8.42
N PRO A 2 -14.79 25.47 8.72
CA PRO A 2 -14.66 24.03 8.93
C PRO A 2 -14.37 23.36 7.58
N VAL A 3 -13.23 22.67 7.49
CA VAL A 3 -12.94 21.79 6.35
C VAL A 3 -14.00 20.69 6.35
N ARG A 4 -14.84 20.65 5.31
CA ARG A 4 -15.77 19.52 5.13
C ARG A 4 -14.90 18.26 4.95
N PRO A 5 -15.14 17.18 5.72
CA PRO A 5 -14.55 15.89 5.39
C PRO A 5 -15.04 15.51 3.99
N TRP A 6 -14.08 15.26 3.11
CA TRP A 6 -14.31 14.95 1.70
C TRP A 6 -14.99 13.59 1.56
N SER A 7 -16.13 13.54 0.86
CA SER A 7 -16.90 12.31 0.60
C SER A 7 -16.64 11.81 -0.83
N PRO A 8 -16.21 10.54 -1.01
CA PRO A 8 -15.77 9.98 -2.28
C PRO A 8 -16.91 9.75 -3.30
N GLU A 9 -18.15 10.01 -2.93
CA GLU A 9 -19.35 9.75 -3.74
C GLU A 9 -19.73 10.94 -4.65
N ASP A 10 -19.23 12.16 -4.36
CA ASP A 10 -19.62 13.40 -5.04
C ASP A 10 -18.77 13.71 -6.30
N LEU A 11 -17.61 13.09 -6.46
CA LEU A 11 -16.77 13.23 -7.64
C LEU A 11 -16.95 11.99 -8.49
N GLY A 12 -17.94 12.03 -9.40
CA GLY A 12 -18.16 10.97 -10.38
C GLY A 12 -16.81 10.48 -10.91
N ARG A 13 -16.58 9.15 -10.83
CA ARG A 13 -15.26 8.50 -10.97
C ARG A 13 -14.35 9.34 -11.88
N PRO A 14 -13.28 9.95 -11.36
CA PRO A 14 -12.35 10.67 -12.20
C PRO A 14 -11.59 9.63 -13.05
N THR A 15 -12.16 9.32 -14.21
CA THR A 15 -11.68 8.32 -15.18
C THR A 15 -10.61 8.86 -16.11
N ASP A 16 -10.24 10.14 -15.98
CA ASP A 16 -9.17 10.74 -16.77
C ASP A 16 -7.85 10.68 -16.01
N GLY A 17 -6.78 10.27 -16.72
CA GLY A 17 -5.43 10.07 -16.18
C GLY A 17 -4.90 11.26 -15.36
N THR A 18 -5.41 12.47 -15.62
CA THR A 18 -5.13 13.69 -14.85
C THR A 18 -5.40 13.57 -13.35
N TRP A 19 -6.45 12.86 -12.92
CA TRP A 19 -6.66 12.64 -11.49
C TRP A 19 -5.68 11.64 -10.91
N ALA A 20 -5.38 10.58 -11.66
CA ALA A 20 -4.39 9.60 -11.26
C ALA A 20 -3.01 10.24 -11.10
N ASP A 21 -2.63 11.16 -12.00
CA ASP A 21 -1.42 11.97 -11.91
C ASP A 21 -1.40 12.86 -10.66
N VAL A 22 -2.50 13.57 -10.37
CA VAL A 22 -2.60 14.44 -9.19
C VAL A 22 -2.54 13.64 -7.89
N ALA A 23 -3.29 12.53 -7.80
CA ALA A 23 -3.26 11.64 -6.66
C ALA A 23 -1.86 11.03 -6.46
N PHE A 24 -1.18 10.65 -7.55
CA PHE A 24 0.19 10.17 -7.50
C PHE A 24 1.16 11.23 -6.96
N GLY A 25 1.10 12.46 -7.47
CA GLY A 25 1.95 13.56 -7.01
C GLY A 25 1.70 13.95 -5.54
N LEU A 26 0.46 13.87 -5.08
CA LEU A 26 0.14 14.02 -3.66
C LEU A 26 0.76 12.89 -2.83
N GLY A 27 0.65 11.64 -3.29
CA GLY A 27 1.30 10.49 -2.67
C GLY A 27 2.80 10.70 -2.49
N GLU A 28 3.52 11.13 -3.54
CA GLU A 28 4.96 11.42 -3.47
C GLU A 28 5.30 12.59 -2.53
N THR A 29 4.36 13.52 -2.35
CA THR A 29 4.54 14.64 -1.41
C THR A 29 4.47 14.15 0.03
N TYR A 30 3.43 13.39 0.38
CA TYR A 30 3.28 12.81 1.70
C TYR A 30 4.38 11.78 2.03
N GLU A 31 4.79 10.99 1.05
CA GLU A 31 5.92 10.05 1.20
C GLU A 31 7.20 10.80 1.61
N ARG A 32 7.48 11.95 0.99
CA ARG A 32 8.63 12.80 1.32
C ARG A 32 8.51 13.46 2.69
N GLU A 33 7.30 13.75 3.13
CA GLU A 33 7.00 14.27 4.47
C GLU A 33 7.09 13.18 5.55
N GLY A 34 7.19 11.91 5.16
CA GLY A 34 7.24 10.76 6.07
C GLY A 34 5.87 10.29 6.55
N ASP A 35 4.79 10.88 6.05
CA ASP A 35 3.42 10.46 6.35
C ASP A 35 3.02 9.32 5.41
N LEU A 36 3.52 8.12 5.74
CA LEU A 36 3.32 6.92 4.93
C LEU A 36 1.84 6.49 4.86
N GLU A 37 1.05 6.73 5.90
CA GLU A 37 -0.38 6.40 5.91
C GLU A 37 -1.15 7.23 4.87
N GLN A 38 -0.88 8.54 4.84
CA GLN A 38 -1.50 9.43 3.85
C GLN A 38 -0.97 9.13 2.45
N ALA A 39 0.33 8.86 2.29
CA ALA A 39 0.92 8.45 1.03
C ALA A 39 0.24 7.20 0.46
N ALA A 40 0.05 6.16 1.28
CA ALA A 40 -0.65 4.94 0.89
C ALA A 40 -2.09 5.24 0.43
N GLY A 41 -2.81 6.11 1.15
CA GLY A 41 -4.16 6.53 0.77
C GLY A 41 -4.21 7.19 -0.62
N TRP A 42 -3.24 8.05 -0.95
CA TRP A 42 -3.16 8.72 -2.24
C TRP A 42 -2.73 7.81 -3.38
N PHE A 43 -1.74 6.95 -3.15
CA PHE A 43 -1.32 5.96 -4.13
C PHE A 43 -2.41 4.94 -4.42
N ARG A 44 -3.21 4.53 -3.42
CA ARG A 44 -4.38 3.66 -3.62
C ARG A 44 -5.37 4.27 -4.61
N ARG A 45 -5.70 5.55 -4.45
CA ARG A 45 -6.60 6.25 -5.37
C ARG A 45 -6.03 6.33 -6.79
N ALA A 46 -4.74 6.59 -6.94
CA ALA A 46 -4.09 6.61 -8.25
C ALA A 46 -4.04 5.21 -8.90
N ALA A 47 -3.81 4.15 -8.11
CA ALA A 47 -3.83 2.77 -8.56
C ALA A 47 -5.24 2.32 -8.98
N GLU A 48 -6.28 2.72 -8.23
CA GLU A 48 -7.69 2.49 -8.57
C GLU A 48 -8.10 3.13 -9.91
N SER A 49 -7.48 4.27 -10.24
CA SER A 49 -7.65 4.94 -11.55
C SER A 49 -6.83 4.30 -12.67
N GLY A 50 -6.11 3.20 -12.41
CA GLY A 50 -5.40 2.41 -13.42
C GLY A 50 -3.93 2.78 -13.64
N ARG A 51 -3.33 3.61 -12.77
CA ARG A 51 -1.90 3.95 -12.86
C ARG A 51 -1.04 2.83 -12.28
N ALA A 52 -0.30 2.12 -13.13
CA ALA A 52 0.57 1.02 -12.70
C ALA A 52 1.69 1.49 -11.74
N ASP A 53 2.30 2.65 -12.00
CA ASP A 53 3.33 3.24 -11.13
C ASP A 53 2.83 3.49 -9.69
N ALA A 54 1.55 3.82 -9.55
CA ALA A 54 0.95 4.04 -8.24
C ALA A 54 0.81 2.74 -7.45
N ALA A 55 0.51 1.62 -8.11
CA ALA A 55 0.46 0.31 -7.45
C ALA A 55 1.85 -0.13 -6.97
N LEU A 56 2.91 0.15 -7.74
CA LEU A 56 4.30 -0.08 -7.33
C LEU A 56 4.66 0.74 -6.09
N ARG A 57 4.43 2.06 -6.13
CA ARG A 57 4.66 2.97 -4.99
C ARG A 57 3.86 2.56 -3.75
N LEU A 58 2.59 2.21 -3.93
CA LEU A 58 1.73 1.74 -2.85
C LEU A 58 2.30 0.49 -2.19
N GLY A 59 2.75 -0.50 -2.99
CA GLY A 59 3.35 -1.72 -2.47
C GLY A 59 4.58 -1.44 -1.60
N ALA A 60 5.46 -0.52 -2.04
CA ALA A 60 6.62 -0.11 -1.28
C ALA A 60 6.25 0.59 0.04
N VAL A 61 5.31 1.54 0.00
CA VAL A 61 4.84 2.28 1.19
C VAL A 61 4.18 1.36 2.21
N LEU A 62 3.35 0.41 1.75
CA LEU A 62 2.74 -0.59 2.63
C LEU A 62 3.78 -1.51 3.28
N GLY A 63 4.86 -1.85 2.58
CA GLY A 63 5.99 -2.59 3.15
C GLY A 63 6.71 -1.82 4.26
N LEU A 64 6.91 -0.51 4.05
CA LEU A 64 7.50 0.36 5.05
C LEU A 64 6.58 0.53 6.28
N LEU A 65 5.27 0.66 6.07
CA LEU A 65 4.28 0.70 7.16
C LEU A 65 4.27 -0.61 7.94
N ALA A 66 4.34 -1.75 7.27
CA ALA A 66 4.40 -3.07 7.90
C ALA A 66 5.69 -3.28 8.72
N ASP A 67 6.80 -2.66 8.32
CA ASP A 67 8.05 -2.68 9.07
C ASP A 67 8.03 -1.71 10.27
N ALA A 68 7.31 -0.60 10.15
CA ALA A 68 7.17 0.41 11.19
C ALA A 68 6.18 0.02 12.29
N ASP A 69 5.12 -0.73 11.94
CA ASP A 69 4.15 -1.23 12.90
C ASP A 69 4.72 -2.44 13.67
N SER A 70 4.65 -2.36 15.00
CA SER A 70 5.06 -3.45 15.88
C SER A 70 3.96 -4.51 16.06
N ALA A 71 2.73 -4.22 15.61
CA ALA A 71 1.64 -5.18 15.60
C ALA A 71 1.77 -6.14 14.41
N ALA A 72 2.20 -7.38 14.72
CA ALA A 72 2.42 -8.42 13.70
C ALA A 72 1.18 -8.71 12.83
N ASP A 73 -0.02 -8.67 13.43
CA ASP A 73 -1.29 -8.87 12.70
C ASP A 73 -1.54 -7.78 11.66
N SER A 74 -1.33 -6.51 12.04
CA SER A 74 -1.51 -5.38 11.13
C SER A 74 -0.47 -5.34 10.01
N ALA A 75 0.76 -5.78 10.31
CA ALA A 75 1.79 -5.93 9.29
C ALA A 75 1.42 -6.99 8.24
N GLU A 76 0.89 -8.16 8.64
CA GLU A 76 0.47 -9.21 7.69
C GLU A 76 -0.59 -8.71 6.71
N ASP A 77 -1.58 -7.96 7.21
CA ASP A 77 -2.65 -7.35 6.40
C ASP A 77 -2.11 -6.33 5.39
N LEU A 78 -1.19 -5.45 5.82
CA LEU A 78 -0.53 -4.48 4.94
C LEU A 78 0.31 -5.19 3.86
N LEU A 79 1.03 -6.25 4.23
CA LEU A 79 1.83 -7.04 3.30
C LEU A 79 0.94 -7.76 2.25
N ALA A 80 -0.22 -8.24 2.68
CA ALA A 80 -1.20 -8.88 1.81
C ALA A 80 -1.86 -7.88 0.85
N GLU A 81 -2.21 -6.69 1.35
CA GLU A 81 -2.73 -5.61 0.51
C GLU A 81 -1.73 -5.20 -0.57
N ALA A 82 -0.46 -5.00 -0.22
CA ALA A 82 0.58 -4.63 -1.17
C ALA A 82 0.73 -5.68 -2.28
N THR A 83 0.81 -6.95 -1.90
CA THR A 83 0.96 -8.06 -2.84
C THR A 83 -0.21 -8.12 -3.80
N ARG A 84 -1.44 -7.86 -3.31
CA ARG A 84 -2.64 -7.78 -4.15
C ARG A 84 -2.55 -6.65 -5.18
N TRP A 85 -2.13 -5.45 -4.76
CA TRP A 85 -1.99 -4.31 -5.66
C TRP A 85 -0.91 -4.54 -6.71
N LEU A 86 0.25 -5.06 -6.32
CA LEU A 86 1.35 -5.38 -7.22
C LEU A 86 0.96 -6.47 -8.23
N SER A 87 0.23 -7.50 -7.78
CA SER A 87 -0.22 -8.60 -8.66
C SER A 87 -1.36 -8.20 -9.60
N GLY A 88 -2.17 -7.20 -9.21
CA GLY A 88 -3.27 -6.68 -10.01
C GLY A 88 -2.87 -5.57 -10.98
N ALA A 89 -1.66 -5.03 -10.87
CA ALA A 89 -1.15 -4.02 -11.77
C ALA A 89 -0.94 -4.62 -13.18
N GLN A 90 -1.28 -3.87 -14.23
CA GLN A 90 -1.09 -4.32 -15.62
C GLN A 90 0.38 -4.66 -15.92
N ASP A 91 1.30 -4.07 -15.15
CA ASP A 91 2.74 -4.26 -15.24
C ASP A 91 3.33 -5.14 -14.11
N ALA A 92 2.53 -6.06 -13.54
CA ALA A 92 2.98 -7.02 -12.52
C ALA A 92 4.19 -7.88 -12.97
N THR A 93 4.44 -7.95 -14.28
CA THR A 93 5.59 -8.65 -14.88
C THR A 93 6.87 -7.82 -14.95
N THR A 94 6.84 -6.56 -14.52
CA THR A 94 8.06 -5.74 -14.44
C THR A 94 9.02 -6.34 -13.41
N PRO A 95 10.34 -6.29 -13.65
CA PRO A 95 11.33 -6.77 -12.69
C PRO A 95 11.12 -6.18 -11.29
N ASP A 96 10.85 -4.87 -11.22
CA ASP A 96 10.61 -4.16 -9.96
C ASP A 96 9.37 -4.69 -9.22
N ALA A 97 8.25 -4.94 -9.92
CA ALA A 97 7.06 -5.53 -9.32
C ALA A 97 7.34 -6.93 -8.77
N ILE A 98 8.04 -7.77 -9.55
CA ILE A 98 8.36 -9.15 -9.17
C ILE A 98 9.28 -9.17 -7.94
N GLU A 99 10.31 -8.32 -7.92
CA GLU A 99 11.21 -8.18 -6.78
C GLU A 99 10.46 -7.76 -5.52
N LEU A 100 9.60 -6.74 -5.62
CA LEU A 100 8.80 -6.27 -4.49
C LEU A 100 7.82 -7.32 -3.98
N ILE A 101 7.11 -8.02 -4.87
CA ILE A 101 6.22 -9.13 -4.48
C ILE A 101 7.01 -10.22 -3.75
N THR A 102 8.17 -10.59 -4.28
CA THR A 102 9.02 -11.63 -3.72
C THR A 102 9.53 -11.25 -2.33
N ASP A 103 9.97 -10.01 -2.15
CA ASP A 103 10.40 -9.49 -0.86
C ASP A 103 9.25 -9.47 0.16
N MET A 104 8.07 -9.01 -0.25
CA MET A 104 6.87 -8.96 0.60
C MET A 104 6.46 -10.35 1.09
N LEU A 105 6.44 -11.34 0.20
CA LEU A 105 6.15 -12.73 0.53
C LEU A 105 7.19 -13.30 1.49
N ASN A 106 8.48 -13.01 1.27
CA ASN A 106 9.54 -13.43 2.18
C ASN A 106 9.37 -12.83 3.58
N ARG A 107 8.94 -11.56 3.68
CA ARG A 107 8.64 -10.92 4.97
C ARG A 107 7.47 -11.60 5.68
N GLN A 108 6.36 -11.84 4.98
CA GLN A 108 5.19 -12.56 5.53
C GLN A 108 5.59 -13.94 6.07
N LEU A 109 6.37 -14.71 5.31
CA LEU A 109 6.82 -16.04 5.76
C LEU A 109 7.66 -15.98 7.03
N ARG A 110 8.52 -14.97 7.18
CA ARG A 110 9.31 -14.75 8.40
C ARG A 110 8.44 -14.37 9.59
N GLN A 111 7.42 -13.55 9.39
CA GLN A 111 6.49 -13.14 10.44
C GLN A 111 5.63 -14.32 10.91
N ALA A 112 5.05 -15.09 9.98
CA ALA A 112 4.31 -16.30 10.30
C ALA A 112 5.15 -17.32 11.09
N ALA A 113 6.42 -17.49 10.72
CA ALA A 113 7.35 -18.35 11.44
C ALA A 113 7.62 -17.87 12.87
N ARG A 114 7.69 -16.55 13.12
CA ARG A 114 7.82 -15.99 14.49
C ARG A 114 6.58 -16.29 15.32
N ARG A 115 5.38 -16.14 14.74
CA ARG A 115 4.12 -16.39 15.43
C ARG A 115 3.94 -17.85 15.84
N GLY A 116 4.36 -18.78 14.97
CA GLY A 116 4.35 -20.22 15.30
C GLY A 116 5.31 -20.63 16.43
N LEU A 117 6.27 -19.75 16.79
CA LEU A 117 7.21 -19.94 17.89
C LEU A 117 6.74 -19.26 19.20
N GLU A 118 5.73 -18.39 19.16
CA GLU A 118 5.18 -17.80 20.39
C GLU A 118 4.34 -18.85 21.14
N PRO A 119 4.68 -19.17 22.39
CA PRO A 119 3.93 -20.16 23.15
C PRO A 119 2.50 -19.67 23.35
N ALA A 120 1.52 -20.51 23.03
CA ALA A 120 0.11 -20.23 23.29
C ALA A 120 -0.06 -19.76 24.74
N PRO A 121 -0.85 -18.69 25.01
CA PRO A 121 -1.01 -18.20 26.36
C PRO A 121 -1.58 -19.31 27.22
N THR A 122 -0.78 -19.82 28.14
CA THR A 122 -1.19 -20.81 29.13
C THR A 122 -2.25 -20.16 30.01
N GLY A 123 -3.52 -20.49 29.75
CA GLY A 123 -4.66 -20.22 30.62
C GLY A 123 -4.74 -21.20 31.79
#